data_AF-A0AAD6RU78-F1
#
_entry.id   AF-A0AAD6RU78-F1
#
_cell.length_a   1.000
_cell.length_b   1.000
_cell.length_c   1.000
_cell.angle_alpha   90.00
_cell.angle_beta   90.00
_cell.angle_gamma   90.00
#
_symmetry.space_group_name_H-M   'P 1'
#
loop_
_entity.id
_entity.type
_entity.pdbx_description
1 polymer ?
#
loop_
_entity_poly.entity_id
_entity_poly.type
_entity_poly.pdbx_seq_one_letter_code
_entity_poly.pdbx_strand_id
1 'polypeptide(L)'
;MNPQQQQQQNPVDPDQPLLPTIKINHHPSPPRHPHPPSATPTLTPTTRRKIGVAVDLSDESAYAVRWSVHHYIRPGDSVILLHVSPTSVLLGADWGPLPLSTPTQSQLDLLNNNSKFNSEIDSKTKNENSEKPQPRQEDDFDAFTASKAADIARPLKEAQIPYKIHIVKDHDMKERLCLEIERLGLSAVIMGSRGFGAAIRGSDERLGSVSDYCVHHCFCPVVVVRYPEDKDCGWD
;
A
#
# COMPACT_ATOMS: atom_id res chain seq x y z
N MET A 1 -72.91 -15.00 18.57
CA MET A 1 -73.23 -13.92 19.52
C MET A 1 -71.93 -13.51 20.21
N ASN A 2 -71.54 -12.25 20.06
CA ASN A 2 -70.34 -11.68 20.69
C ASN A 2 -70.70 -11.20 22.11
N PRO A 3 -69.78 -11.33 23.09
CA PRO A 3 -69.74 -10.34 24.16
C PRO A 3 -68.36 -9.67 24.25
N GLN A 4 -68.41 -8.35 24.29
CA GLN A 4 -67.31 -7.41 24.46
C GLN A 4 -66.68 -7.55 25.86
N GLN A 5 -65.35 -7.57 25.94
CA GLN A 5 -64.60 -7.30 27.17
C GLN A 5 -64.25 -5.81 27.23
N GLN A 6 -64.76 -5.14 28.27
CA GLN A 6 -64.39 -3.78 28.68
C GLN A 6 -62.97 -3.78 29.27
N GLN A 7 -62.09 -2.90 28.78
CA GLN A 7 -60.83 -2.57 29.44
C GLN A 7 -61.02 -1.41 30.42
N GLN A 8 -60.60 -1.64 31.67
CA GLN A 8 -60.53 -0.69 32.78
C GLN A 8 -59.59 0.49 32.46
N GLN A 9 -60.04 1.70 32.77
CA GLN A 9 -59.19 2.90 32.82
C GLN A 9 -58.51 3.00 34.19
N ASN A 10 -57.20 3.27 34.19
CA ASN A 10 -56.45 3.65 35.39
C ASN A 10 -56.66 5.15 35.70
N PRO A 11 -56.56 5.58 36.98
CA PRO A 11 -56.79 6.98 37.37
C PRO A 11 -55.63 7.88 36.95
N VAL A 12 -55.96 9.11 36.55
CA VAL A 12 -55.05 10.16 36.08
C VAL A 12 -54.64 11.07 37.25
N ASP A 13 -53.34 11.30 37.39
CA ASP A 13 -52.67 12.22 38.33
C ASP A 13 -52.83 13.69 37.85
N PRO A 14 -53.20 14.68 38.70
CA PRO A 14 -53.75 15.94 38.21
C PRO A 14 -52.74 17.10 38.08
N ASP A 15 -51.48 16.88 37.70
CA ASP A 15 -50.48 17.96 37.58
C ASP A 15 -49.57 17.87 36.34
N GLN A 16 -50.15 17.75 35.14
CA GLN A 16 -49.40 17.90 33.88
C GLN A 16 -50.00 18.98 32.95
N PRO A 17 -49.21 19.97 32.47
CA PRO A 17 -49.72 21.08 31.67
C PRO A 17 -50.09 20.65 30.24
N LEU A 18 -51.23 21.14 29.76
CA LEU A 18 -51.84 20.83 28.45
C LEU A 18 -51.02 21.42 27.29
N LEU A 19 -50.49 20.55 26.42
CA LEU A 19 -49.99 20.96 25.10
C LEU A 19 -51.13 20.94 24.05
N PRO A 20 -51.14 21.88 23.09
CA PRO A 20 -52.21 21.99 22.11
C PRO A 20 -52.26 20.78 21.17
N THR A 21 -53.46 20.21 21.00
CA THR A 21 -53.74 19.10 20.09
C THR A 21 -53.60 19.54 18.63
N ILE A 22 -52.52 19.10 17.98
CA ILE A 22 -52.39 19.17 16.51
C ILE A 22 -53.31 18.09 15.92
N LYS A 23 -54.33 18.50 15.16
CA LYS A 23 -55.18 17.59 14.38
C LYS A 23 -54.41 17.15 13.14
N ILE A 24 -53.91 15.91 13.15
CA ILE A 24 -53.30 15.28 11.98
C ILE A 24 -54.43 14.67 11.14
N ASN A 25 -54.71 15.24 9.97
CA ASN A 25 -55.61 14.61 9.00
C ASN A 25 -54.93 13.36 8.43
N HIS A 26 -55.54 12.19 8.63
CA HIS A 26 -55.08 10.93 8.06
C HIS A 26 -55.18 10.96 6.52
N HIS A 27 -54.03 10.95 5.86
CA HIS A 27 -53.92 10.65 4.43
C HIS A 27 -54.01 9.12 4.23
N PRO A 28 -54.70 8.61 3.19
CA PRO A 28 -54.70 7.18 2.89
C PRO A 28 -53.29 6.70 2.49
N SER A 29 -52.88 5.57 3.05
CA SER A 29 -51.60 4.91 2.80
C SER A 29 -51.43 4.51 1.33
N PRO A 30 -50.22 4.61 0.74
CA PRO A 30 -49.97 4.12 -0.61
C PRO A 30 -49.98 2.58 -0.68
N PRO A 31 -50.22 2.00 -1.86
CA PRO A 31 -50.30 0.55 -2.02
C PRO A 31 -48.97 -0.14 -1.68
N ARG A 32 -49.06 -1.19 -0.88
CA ARG A 32 -47.94 -2.01 -0.39
C ARG A 32 -47.31 -2.77 -1.57
N HIS A 33 -46.06 -2.43 -1.91
CA HIS A 33 -45.25 -3.23 -2.84
C HIS A 33 -44.91 -4.59 -2.21
N PRO A 34 -44.94 -5.71 -2.97
CA PRO A 34 -44.53 -7.00 -2.46
C PRO A 34 -43.04 -6.99 -2.11
N HIS A 35 -42.74 -7.39 -0.87
CA HIS A 35 -41.38 -7.58 -0.38
C HIS A 35 -40.69 -8.70 -1.19
N PRO A 36 -39.44 -8.52 -1.66
CA PRO A 36 -38.67 -9.64 -2.18
C PRO A 36 -38.40 -10.63 -1.02
N PRO A 37 -38.33 -11.94 -1.29
CA PRO A 37 -37.97 -12.91 -0.26
C PRO A 37 -36.59 -12.55 0.29
N SER A 38 -36.48 -12.59 1.61
CA SER A 38 -35.25 -12.49 2.39
C SER A 38 -34.11 -13.20 1.64
N ALA A 39 -33.13 -12.44 1.18
CA ALA A 39 -31.95 -12.98 0.53
C ALA A 39 -31.21 -13.87 1.53
N THR A 40 -31.46 -15.17 1.48
CA THR A 40 -30.51 -16.17 1.95
C THR A 40 -29.17 -15.84 1.29
N PRO A 41 -28.04 -15.72 2.01
CA PRO A 41 -26.76 -15.56 1.36
C PRO A 41 -26.48 -16.85 0.57
N THR A 42 -26.82 -16.82 -0.72
CA THR A 42 -26.38 -17.83 -1.67
C THR A 42 -24.86 -17.76 -1.67
N LEU A 43 -24.21 -18.74 -1.04
CA LEU A 43 -22.79 -19.00 -1.25
C LEU A 43 -22.62 -19.38 -2.72
N THR A 44 -22.45 -18.37 -3.56
CA THR A 44 -21.94 -18.53 -4.92
C THR A 44 -20.64 -19.33 -4.82
N PRO A 45 -20.36 -20.27 -5.74
CA PRO A 45 -19.12 -21.03 -5.74
C PRO A 45 -17.95 -20.06 -5.56
N THR A 46 -17.28 -20.19 -4.42
CA THR A 46 -16.43 -19.16 -3.83
C THR A 46 -15.25 -18.92 -4.76
N THR A 47 -15.33 -17.89 -5.62
CA THR A 47 -14.15 -17.40 -6.31
C THR A 47 -13.21 -16.90 -5.23
N ARG A 48 -12.11 -17.63 -5.03
CA ARG A 48 -11.06 -17.28 -4.06
C ARG A 48 -10.68 -15.81 -4.25
N ARG A 49 -10.81 -15.02 -3.18
CA ARG A 49 -10.44 -13.61 -3.22
C ARG A 49 -8.94 -13.49 -3.38
N LYS A 50 -8.51 -12.61 -4.28
CA LYS A 50 -7.11 -12.25 -4.46
C LYS A 50 -6.84 -10.99 -3.65
N ILE A 51 -5.99 -11.09 -2.63
CA ILE A 51 -5.63 -9.97 -1.75
C ILE A 51 -4.23 -9.51 -2.13
N GLY A 52 -4.08 -8.23 -2.46
CA GLY A 52 -2.78 -7.60 -2.68
C GLY A 52 -2.16 -7.15 -1.37
N VAL A 53 -0.85 -7.31 -1.23
CA VAL A 53 -0.08 -6.55 -0.24
C VAL A 53 1.05 -5.83 -0.98
N ALA A 54 1.03 -4.50 -0.97
CA ALA A 54 2.08 -3.70 -1.58
C ALA A 54 3.30 -3.65 -0.65
N VAL A 55 4.47 -3.98 -1.19
CA VAL A 55 5.72 -4.04 -0.43
C VAL A 55 6.80 -3.20 -1.10
N ASP A 56 7.59 -2.49 -0.31
CA ASP A 56 8.69 -1.63 -0.75
C ASP A 56 10.00 -1.94 -0.01
N LEU A 57 10.08 -3.16 0.55
CA LEU A 57 11.22 -3.70 1.28
C LEU A 57 11.55 -2.98 2.60
N SER A 58 10.68 -2.08 3.05
CA SER A 58 10.75 -1.42 4.36
C SER A 58 10.22 -2.29 5.51
N ASP A 59 10.54 -1.92 6.75
CA ASP A 59 10.01 -2.58 7.94
C ASP A 59 8.49 -2.34 8.09
N GLU A 60 8.01 -1.17 7.68
CA GLU A 60 6.60 -0.82 7.64
C GLU A 60 5.80 -1.75 6.72
N SER A 61 6.35 -2.07 5.54
CA SER A 61 5.73 -3.02 4.62
C SER A 61 5.78 -4.46 5.14
N ALA A 62 6.89 -4.85 5.79
CA ALA A 62 7.01 -6.16 6.42
C ALA A 62 6.00 -6.34 7.57
N TYR A 63 5.79 -5.27 8.35
CA TYR A 63 4.75 -5.23 9.38
C TYR A 63 3.35 -5.33 8.79
N ALA A 64 3.06 -4.62 7.68
CA ALA A 64 1.77 -4.72 7.01
C ALA A 64 1.45 -6.16 6.56
N VAL A 65 2.46 -6.90 6.08
CA VAL A 65 2.30 -8.34 5.77
C VAL A 65 1.94 -9.14 7.02
N ARG A 66 2.69 -9.00 8.12
CA ARG A 66 2.38 -9.69 9.39
C ARG A 66 0.98 -9.33 9.88
N TRP A 67 0.66 -8.05 9.92
CA TRP A 67 -0.65 -7.55 10.36
C TRP A 67 -1.78 -8.15 9.51
N SER A 68 -1.60 -8.24 8.19
CA SER A 68 -2.61 -8.79 7.29
C SER A 68 -2.94 -10.26 7.57
N VAL A 69 -1.92 -11.05 7.92
CA VAL A 69 -2.07 -12.48 8.26
C VAL A 69 -2.98 -12.66 9.46
N HIS A 70 -2.84 -11.80 10.46
CA HIS A 70 -3.59 -11.91 11.71
C HIS A 70 -4.99 -11.28 11.67
N HIS A 71 -5.19 -10.21 10.88
CA HIS A 71 -6.38 -9.36 11.02
C HIS A 71 -7.27 -9.29 9.79
N TYR A 72 -6.74 -9.58 8.60
CA TYR A 72 -7.47 -9.33 7.35
C TYR A 72 -7.69 -10.58 6.51
N ILE A 73 -6.63 -11.37 6.34
CA ILE A 73 -6.65 -12.56 5.48
C ILE A 73 -7.54 -13.63 6.11
N ARG A 74 -8.44 -14.20 5.29
CA ARG A 74 -9.37 -15.26 5.70
C ARG A 74 -9.02 -16.59 5.04
N PRO A 75 -9.48 -17.72 5.60
CA PRO A 75 -9.40 -19.01 4.92
C PRO A 75 -10.02 -18.93 3.52
N GLY A 76 -9.29 -19.42 2.52
CA GLY A 76 -9.69 -19.39 1.12
C GLY A 76 -9.13 -18.21 0.32
N ASP A 77 -8.59 -17.17 0.96
CA ASP A 77 -7.91 -16.07 0.26
C ASP A 77 -6.58 -16.56 -0.37
N SER A 78 -6.18 -15.94 -1.48
CA SER A 78 -4.81 -16.02 -2.02
C SER A 78 -4.17 -14.65 -2.00
N VAL A 79 -2.90 -14.59 -1.60
CA VAL A 79 -2.17 -13.33 -1.47
C VAL A 79 -1.24 -13.09 -2.66
N ILE A 80 -1.13 -11.85 -3.11
CA ILE A 80 -0.08 -11.42 -4.03
C ILE A 80 0.73 -10.33 -3.34
N LEU A 81 2.00 -10.62 -3.05
CA LEU A 81 2.96 -9.61 -2.63
C LEU A 81 3.41 -8.85 -3.88
N LEU A 82 3.09 -7.56 -3.92
CA LEU A 82 3.29 -6.71 -5.08
C LEU A 82 4.41 -5.69 -4.79
N HIS A 83 5.53 -5.83 -5.48
CA HIS A 83 6.64 -4.88 -5.39
C HIS A 83 6.84 -4.18 -6.72
N VAL A 84 6.96 -2.85 -6.69
CA VAL A 84 7.43 -2.06 -7.83
C VAL A 84 8.86 -1.63 -7.54
N SER A 85 9.80 -2.15 -8.31
CA SER A 85 11.20 -1.77 -8.24
C SER A 85 11.46 -0.59 -9.20
N PRO A 86 12.03 0.53 -8.72
CA PRO A 86 12.46 1.61 -9.60
C PRO A 86 13.44 1.06 -10.64
N THR A 87 13.27 1.42 -11.90
CA THR A 87 14.27 1.15 -12.93
C THR A 87 14.95 2.45 -13.35
N SER A 88 16.28 2.43 -13.52
CA SER A 88 17.01 3.54 -14.14
C SER A 88 17.04 3.44 -15.67
N VAL A 89 16.51 2.36 -16.23
CA VAL A 89 16.58 2.10 -17.67
C VAL A 89 15.45 2.85 -18.35
N LEU A 90 15.78 3.97 -19.01
CA LEU A 90 14.96 4.51 -20.10
C LEU A 90 15.11 3.56 -21.28
N LEU A 91 14.24 2.56 -21.41
CA LEU A 91 14.19 1.70 -22.59
C LEU A 91 13.84 2.59 -23.79
N GLY A 92 14.81 2.95 -24.63
CA GLY A 92 14.59 3.65 -25.91
C GLY A 92 15.21 5.05 -26.08
N ALA A 93 16.24 5.43 -25.30
CA ALA A 93 17.04 6.62 -25.60
C ALA A 93 18.54 6.27 -25.70
N ASP A 94 18.89 5.29 -26.53
CA ASP A 94 20.26 5.06 -26.98
C ASP A 94 20.58 5.92 -28.22
N TRP A 95 20.56 7.25 -28.10
CA TRP A 95 21.11 8.15 -29.13
C TRP A 95 22.65 8.17 -29.15
N GLY A 96 23.29 7.09 -28.70
CA GLY A 96 24.71 7.03 -28.42
C GLY A 96 25.13 7.97 -27.28
N PRO A 97 26.36 7.86 -26.79
CA PRO A 97 26.91 8.88 -25.93
C PRO A 97 26.95 10.18 -26.74
N LEU A 98 26.14 11.19 -26.37
CA LEU A 98 26.57 12.55 -26.63
C LEU A 98 27.90 12.69 -25.88
N PRO A 99 29.02 12.98 -26.57
CA PRO A 99 30.27 13.20 -25.87
C PRO A 99 30.00 14.38 -24.93
N LEU A 100 29.91 14.08 -23.63
CA LEU A 100 30.00 15.08 -22.60
C LEU A 100 31.34 15.75 -22.86
N SER A 101 31.29 16.94 -23.44
CA SER A 101 32.48 17.75 -23.66
C SER A 101 33.02 17.99 -22.26
N THR A 102 34.00 17.20 -21.88
CA THR A 102 34.79 17.45 -20.69
C THR A 102 35.28 18.89 -20.82
N PRO A 103 35.09 19.75 -19.79
CA PRO A 103 35.75 21.04 -19.83
C PRO A 103 37.22 20.77 -20.05
N THR A 104 37.73 21.35 -21.13
CA THR A 104 39.08 21.12 -21.63
C THR A 104 40.06 21.45 -20.51
N GLN A 105 41.20 20.74 -20.45
CA GLN A 105 42.27 20.96 -19.47
C GLN A 105 42.68 22.46 -19.36
N SER A 106 42.41 23.28 -20.38
CA SER A 106 42.62 24.74 -20.39
C SER A 106 41.71 25.56 -19.46
N GLN A 107 40.64 25.00 -18.87
CA GLN A 107 39.83 25.67 -17.85
C GLN A 107 40.23 25.34 -16.40
N LEU A 108 41.04 24.29 -16.18
CA LEU A 108 41.50 23.89 -14.84
C LEU A 108 42.74 24.68 -14.37
N ASP A 109 43.45 25.35 -15.28
CA ASP A 109 44.64 26.14 -14.95
C ASP A 109 44.34 27.52 -14.32
N LEU A 110 43.06 27.95 -14.29
CA LEU A 110 42.68 29.27 -13.73
C LEU A 110 42.23 29.24 -12.26
N LEU A 111 42.13 28.08 -11.62
CA LEU A 111 41.71 27.98 -10.21
C LEU A 111 42.81 27.49 -9.25
N ASN A 112 44.00 27.13 -9.76
CA ASN A 112 45.04 26.47 -8.96
C ASN A 112 46.12 27.42 -8.37
N ASN A 113 45.83 28.71 -8.24
CA ASN A 113 46.69 29.65 -7.54
C ASN A 113 46.07 30.00 -6.19
N ASN A 114 46.23 29.12 -5.18
CA ASN A 114 46.56 29.51 -3.81
C ASN A 114 46.81 28.31 -2.87
N SER A 115 47.94 28.38 -2.16
CA SER A 115 48.46 27.54 -1.06
C SER A 115 48.91 26.11 -1.41
N LYS A 116 50.22 25.86 -1.63
CA LYS A 116 51.26 25.60 -0.60
C LYS A 116 50.77 24.72 0.56
N PHE A 117 51.01 23.41 0.53
CA PHE A 117 52.10 22.75 1.28
C PHE A 117 52.09 21.22 1.06
N ASN A 118 53.29 20.65 1.17
CA ASN A 118 53.75 19.34 0.69
C ASN A 118 53.26 18.12 1.51
N SER A 119 53.20 16.94 0.86
CA SER A 119 54.22 15.89 1.08
C SER A 119 53.97 14.67 0.19
N GLU A 120 54.97 14.35 -0.63
CA GLU A 120 55.17 13.08 -1.36
C GLU A 120 55.04 11.85 -0.45
N ILE A 121 54.56 10.73 -1.00
CA ILE A 121 55.35 9.49 -1.22
C ILE A 121 54.54 8.48 -2.05
N ASP A 122 55.16 8.13 -3.19
CA ASP A 122 55.20 6.88 -3.95
C ASP A 122 53.97 6.18 -4.56
N SER A 123 53.83 6.45 -5.86
CA SER A 123 54.08 5.49 -6.97
C SER A 123 53.56 4.05 -6.87
N LYS A 124 52.45 3.78 -7.59
CA LYS A 124 52.41 2.69 -8.60
C LYS A 124 51.24 2.85 -9.57
N THR A 125 51.58 3.35 -10.75
CA THR A 125 50.77 3.35 -11.98
C THR A 125 50.60 1.94 -12.53
N LYS A 126 49.54 1.77 -13.33
CA LYS A 126 49.21 0.70 -14.31
C LYS A 126 48.27 -0.38 -13.74
N ASN A 127 47.09 -0.64 -14.28
CA ASN A 127 46.51 -0.35 -15.60
C ASN A 127 44.98 -0.28 -15.53
N GLU A 128 44.41 0.68 -16.26
CA GLU A 128 43.00 0.78 -16.58
C GLU A 128 42.56 -0.44 -17.40
N ASN A 129 41.62 -1.20 -16.87
CA ASN A 129 40.72 -2.00 -17.70
C ASN A 129 39.37 -1.30 -17.64
N SER A 130 38.96 -0.73 -18.77
CA SER A 130 37.66 -0.13 -19.01
C SER A 130 36.57 -1.19 -18.86
N GLU A 131 36.01 -1.33 -17.66
CA GLU A 131 34.82 -2.16 -17.44
C GLU A 131 33.55 -1.33 -17.68
N LYS A 132 32.86 -1.66 -18.77
CA LYS A 132 31.44 -1.36 -19.00
C LYS A 132 30.64 -1.60 -17.71
N PRO A 133 29.82 -0.66 -17.23
CA PRO A 133 28.80 -1.02 -16.27
C PRO A 133 27.62 -1.69 -17.02
N GLN A 134 26.84 -2.52 -16.31
CA GLN A 134 25.48 -2.97 -16.69
C GLN A 134 25.43 -4.15 -17.68
N PRO A 135 25.61 -5.40 -17.18
CA PRO A 135 24.44 -6.19 -16.72
C PRO A 135 24.56 -6.80 -15.32
N ARG A 136 25.78 -7.06 -14.82
CA ARG A 136 26.00 -7.83 -13.57
C ARG A 136 25.44 -7.15 -12.31
N GLN A 137 25.49 -5.82 -12.24
CA GLN A 137 24.97 -5.07 -11.09
C GLN A 137 23.44 -5.08 -11.01
N GLU A 138 22.75 -5.19 -12.14
CA GLU A 138 21.28 -5.27 -12.16
C GLU A 138 20.80 -6.65 -11.70
N ASP A 139 21.49 -7.71 -12.14
CA ASP A 139 21.21 -9.08 -11.70
C ASP A 139 21.41 -9.24 -10.19
N ASP A 140 22.49 -8.65 -9.63
CA ASP A 140 22.75 -8.67 -8.19
C ASP A 140 21.65 -7.92 -7.41
N PHE A 141 21.17 -6.79 -7.93
CA PHE A 141 20.09 -6.02 -7.31
C PHE A 141 18.74 -6.73 -7.39
N ASP A 142 18.44 -7.37 -8.51
CA ASP A 142 17.23 -8.19 -8.68
C ASP A 142 17.26 -9.41 -7.76
N ALA A 143 18.41 -10.07 -7.63
CA ALA A 143 18.62 -11.17 -6.71
C ALA A 143 18.42 -10.72 -5.25
N PHE A 144 18.96 -9.56 -4.88
CA PHE A 144 18.76 -8.96 -3.56
C PHE A 144 17.29 -8.65 -3.28
N THR A 145 16.61 -8.03 -4.26
CA THR A 145 15.17 -7.71 -4.19
C THR A 145 14.34 -8.97 -4.00
N ALA A 146 14.62 -10.02 -4.79
CA ALA A 146 13.93 -11.31 -4.70
C ALA A 146 14.14 -11.97 -3.33
N SER A 147 15.38 -11.94 -2.80
CA SER A 147 15.68 -12.47 -1.47
C SER A 147 14.90 -11.74 -0.37
N LYS A 148 14.92 -10.40 -0.39
CA LYS A 148 14.23 -9.60 0.63
C LYS A 148 12.71 -9.74 0.55
N ALA A 149 12.15 -9.85 -0.66
CA ALA A 149 10.73 -10.12 -0.85
C ALA A 149 10.35 -11.51 -0.30
N ALA A 150 11.21 -12.51 -0.45
CA ALA A 150 11.01 -13.84 0.14
C ALA A 150 11.04 -13.81 1.67
N ASP A 151 11.94 -13.02 2.28
CA ASP A 151 11.99 -12.82 3.73
C ASP A 151 10.70 -12.17 4.26
N ILE A 152 10.20 -11.15 3.56
CA ILE A 152 8.92 -10.49 3.90
C ILE A 152 7.73 -11.45 3.78
N ALA A 153 7.81 -12.44 2.89
CA ALA A 153 6.77 -13.45 2.72
C ALA A 153 6.74 -14.52 3.83
N ARG A 154 7.73 -14.55 4.73
CA ARG A 154 7.85 -15.56 5.78
C ARG A 154 6.57 -15.73 6.62
N PRO A 155 5.87 -14.68 7.10
CA PRO A 155 4.64 -14.81 7.86
C PRO A 155 3.52 -15.53 7.10
N LEU A 156 3.43 -15.32 5.78
CA LEU A 156 2.46 -16.00 4.92
C LEU A 156 2.80 -17.49 4.78
N LYS A 157 4.09 -17.81 4.65
CA LYS A 157 4.59 -19.19 4.57
C LYS A 157 4.34 -19.96 5.87
N GLU A 158 4.64 -19.35 7.01
CA GLU A 158 4.44 -19.92 8.35
C GLU A 158 2.95 -20.17 8.63
N ALA A 159 2.08 -19.25 8.24
CA ALA A 159 0.62 -19.40 8.33
C ALA A 159 0.00 -20.32 7.25
N GLN A 160 0.82 -20.92 6.37
CA GLN A 160 0.38 -21.77 5.26
C GLN A 160 -0.64 -21.10 4.31
N ILE A 161 -0.56 -19.77 4.18
CA ILE A 161 -1.42 -18.99 3.29
C ILE A 161 -0.83 -19.04 1.87
N PRO A 162 -1.59 -19.45 0.83
CA PRO A 162 -1.07 -19.46 -0.52
C PRO A 162 -0.79 -18.04 -1.02
N TYR A 163 0.46 -17.80 -1.44
CA TYR A 163 0.91 -16.51 -1.93
C TYR A 163 1.72 -16.61 -3.23
N LYS A 164 1.83 -15.48 -3.94
CA LYS A 164 2.76 -15.27 -5.05
C LYS A 164 3.49 -13.95 -4.85
N ILE A 165 4.76 -13.89 -5.24
CA ILE A 165 5.52 -12.64 -5.28
C ILE A 165 5.49 -12.13 -6.72
N HIS A 166 5.04 -10.89 -6.93
CA HIS A 166 4.96 -10.22 -8.22
C HIS A 166 5.81 -8.95 -8.16
N ILE A 167 6.97 -9.00 -8.82
CA ILE A 167 7.90 -7.87 -8.92
C ILE A 167 7.78 -7.27 -10.32
N VAL A 168 7.56 -5.96 -10.38
CA VAL A 168 7.54 -5.20 -11.64
C VAL A 168 8.55 -4.07 -11.58
N LYS A 169 9.11 -3.72 -12.73
CA LYS A 169 10.03 -2.59 -12.88
C LYS A 169 9.31 -1.42 -13.53
N ASP A 170 9.41 -0.23 -12.95
CA ASP A 170 8.81 0.98 -13.50
C ASP A 170 9.48 2.25 -12.99
N HIS A 171 9.24 3.37 -13.68
CA HIS A 171 9.68 4.71 -13.26
C HIS A 171 8.64 5.37 -12.34
N ASP A 172 7.34 5.17 -12.62
CA ASP A 172 6.27 5.68 -11.76
C ASP A 172 5.71 4.56 -10.89
N MET A 173 6.23 4.47 -9.67
CA MET A 173 5.85 3.42 -8.72
C MET A 173 4.37 3.44 -8.35
N LYS A 174 3.78 4.63 -8.13
CA LYS A 174 2.42 4.76 -7.61
C LYS A 174 1.37 4.48 -8.69
N GLU A 175 1.62 4.94 -9.92
CA GLU A 175 0.78 4.65 -11.07
C GLU A 175 0.90 3.17 -11.43
N ARG A 176 2.12 2.65 -11.53
CA ARG A 176 2.34 1.22 -11.83
C ARG A 176 1.68 0.31 -10.80
N LEU A 177 1.76 0.65 -9.52
CA LEU A 177 1.14 -0.13 -8.46
C LEU A 177 -0.37 -0.24 -8.68
N CYS A 178 -1.05 0.88 -8.97
CA CYS A 178 -2.50 0.88 -9.23
C CYS A 178 -2.86 0.06 -10.48
N LEU A 179 -2.07 0.19 -11.56
CA LEU A 179 -2.26 -0.59 -12.79
C LEU A 179 -2.10 -2.09 -12.57
N GLU A 180 -1.08 -2.52 -11.82
CA GLU A 180 -0.89 -3.94 -11.50
C GLU A 180 -1.99 -4.49 -10.58
N ILE A 181 -2.47 -3.68 -9.64
CA ILE A 181 -3.59 -4.04 -8.76
C ILE A 181 -4.84 -4.38 -9.60
N GLU A 182 -5.16 -3.55 -10.60
CA GLU A 182 -6.26 -3.79 -11.54
C GLU A 182 -5.99 -4.99 -12.45
N ARG A 183 -4.80 -5.04 -13.07
CA ARG A 183 -4.41 -6.11 -14.01
C ARG A 183 -4.47 -7.50 -13.36
N LEU A 184 -4.08 -7.59 -12.09
CA LEU A 184 -4.10 -8.83 -11.32
C LEU A 184 -5.49 -9.14 -10.76
N GLY A 185 -6.46 -8.25 -10.89
CA GLY A 185 -7.83 -8.39 -10.41
C GLY A 185 -7.88 -8.59 -8.91
N LEU A 186 -7.17 -7.75 -8.15
CA LEU A 186 -7.14 -7.82 -6.69
C LEU A 186 -8.44 -7.26 -6.11
N SER A 187 -8.99 -7.97 -5.13
CA SER A 187 -10.25 -7.58 -4.48
C SER A 187 -10.07 -6.55 -3.36
N ALA A 188 -8.85 -6.43 -2.85
CA ALA A 188 -8.41 -5.41 -1.90
C ALA A 188 -6.88 -5.35 -1.93
N VAL A 189 -6.31 -4.20 -1.54
CA VAL A 189 -4.87 -4.03 -1.35
C VAL A 189 -4.57 -3.55 0.06
N ILE A 190 -3.53 -4.12 0.66
CA ILE A 190 -3.02 -3.74 1.98
C ILE A 190 -1.63 -3.15 1.79
N MET A 191 -1.32 -2.07 2.50
CA MET A 191 0.00 -1.45 2.40
C MET A 191 0.39 -0.73 3.68
N GLY A 192 1.68 -0.47 3.85
CA GLY A 192 2.16 0.43 4.90
C GLY A 192 1.67 1.86 4.68
N SER A 193 1.46 2.59 5.77
CA SER A 193 1.15 4.03 5.75
C SER A 193 2.30 4.88 5.23
N ARG A 194 3.52 4.38 5.37
CA ARG A 194 4.78 5.00 4.99
C ARG A 194 5.68 3.91 4.39
N GLY A 195 6.70 4.35 3.68
CA GLY A 195 7.58 3.47 2.93
C GLY A 195 9.05 3.82 3.06
N PHE A 196 9.86 3.27 2.16
CA PHE A 196 11.29 3.52 2.11
C PHE A 196 11.59 5.04 1.99
N GLY A 197 12.46 5.54 2.87
CA GLY A 197 12.80 6.97 2.97
C GLY A 197 11.89 7.80 3.89
N ALA A 198 10.83 7.22 4.46
CA ALA A 198 9.94 7.91 5.38
C ALA A 198 10.54 8.09 6.79
N ALA A 199 11.46 7.19 7.20
CA ALA A 199 12.22 7.30 8.46
C ALA A 199 13.06 8.59 8.55
N ILE A 200 13.43 9.17 7.40
CA ILE A 200 14.20 10.43 7.34
C ILE A 200 13.30 11.65 7.58
N ARG A 201 11.98 11.53 7.38
CA ARG A 201 11.03 12.65 7.33
C ARG A 201 10.16 12.80 8.59
N GLY A 202 10.53 12.18 9.70
CA GLY A 202 9.79 12.25 10.96
C GLY A 202 8.44 11.51 10.96
N SER A 203 7.83 11.37 12.13
CA SER A 203 6.55 10.70 12.39
C SER A 203 5.32 11.56 12.06
N ASP A 204 5.37 12.33 10.97
CA ASP A 204 4.18 13.07 10.54
C ASP A 204 3.02 12.11 10.31
N GLU A 205 1.86 12.44 10.87
CA GLU A 205 0.61 11.67 10.81
C GLU A 205 0.05 11.49 9.38
N ARG A 206 0.77 12.05 8.39
CA ARG A 206 0.48 12.03 6.96
C ARG A 206 0.94 10.74 6.30
N LEU A 207 0.14 10.29 5.33
CA LEU A 207 0.45 9.14 4.49
C LEU A 207 1.66 9.41 3.59
N GLY A 208 2.41 8.34 3.27
CA GLY A 208 3.43 8.36 2.24
C GLY A 208 2.84 8.58 0.85
N SER A 209 3.64 9.05 -0.11
CA SER A 209 3.17 9.42 -1.45
C SER A 209 2.48 8.29 -2.21
N VAL A 210 2.99 7.07 -2.11
CA VAL A 210 2.41 5.90 -2.77
C VAL A 210 1.09 5.51 -2.10
N SER A 211 1.07 5.45 -0.77
CA SER A 211 -0.13 5.10 0.00
C SER A 211 -1.24 6.13 -0.18
N ASP A 212 -0.91 7.42 -0.12
CA ASP A 212 -1.82 8.52 -0.40
C ASP A 212 -2.40 8.43 -1.81
N TYR A 213 -1.56 8.18 -2.82
CA TYR A 213 -2.03 8.02 -4.19
C TYR A 213 -2.97 6.82 -4.35
N CYS A 214 -2.61 5.66 -3.79
CA CYS A 214 -3.43 4.45 -3.88
C CYS A 214 -4.81 4.64 -3.25
N VAL A 215 -4.92 5.28 -2.09
CA VAL A 215 -6.21 5.52 -1.41
C VAL A 215 -7.19 6.29 -2.29
N HIS A 216 -6.69 7.18 -3.16
CA HIS A 216 -7.54 7.99 -4.04
C HIS A 216 -7.78 7.37 -5.42
N HIS A 217 -6.87 6.51 -5.92
CA HIS A 217 -6.87 6.07 -7.33
C HIS A 217 -7.00 4.56 -7.53
N CYS A 218 -6.85 3.74 -6.49
CA CYS A 218 -7.05 2.30 -6.62
C CYS A 218 -8.51 1.96 -6.91
N PHE A 219 -8.73 1.03 -7.85
CA PHE A 219 -10.08 0.57 -8.19
C PHE A 219 -10.73 -0.29 -7.08
N CYS A 220 -9.93 -0.83 -6.16
CA CYS A 220 -10.35 -1.70 -5.07
C CYS A 220 -10.10 -1.06 -3.69
N PRO A 221 -10.76 -1.54 -2.61
CA PRO A 221 -10.51 -1.08 -1.26
C PRO A 221 -9.02 -1.12 -0.87
N VAL A 222 -8.54 -0.03 -0.26
CA VAL A 222 -7.17 0.12 0.24
C VAL A 222 -7.18 0.09 1.76
N VAL A 223 -6.42 -0.82 2.35
CA VAL A 223 -6.19 -0.92 3.80
C VAL A 223 -4.81 -0.38 4.10
N VAL A 224 -4.76 0.73 4.81
CA VAL A 224 -3.51 1.37 5.20
C VAL A 224 -3.13 0.98 6.62
N VAL A 225 -2.02 0.27 6.77
CA VAL A 225 -1.51 -0.20 8.06
C VAL A 225 -0.50 0.80 8.62
N ARG A 226 -0.76 1.30 9.83
CA ARG A 226 0.16 2.17 10.56
C ARG A 226 1.23 1.33 11.25
N TYR A 227 2.49 1.74 11.09
CA TYR A 227 3.60 1.12 11.78
C TYR A 227 3.71 1.74 13.19
N PRO A 228 3.75 0.94 14.26
CA PRO A 228 3.89 1.47 15.61
C PRO A 228 5.26 2.17 15.76
N GLU A 229 5.26 3.38 16.35
CA GLU A 229 6.47 4.17 16.56
C GLU A 229 7.28 3.72 17.78
N ASP A 230 6.62 3.03 18.72
CA ASP A 230 7.23 2.58 19.97
C ASP A 230 7.71 1.13 19.86
N LYS A 231 9.00 0.94 20.15
CA LYS A 231 9.70 -0.37 20.21
C LYS A 231 9.25 -1.29 21.35
N ASP A 232 8.17 -0.96 22.05
CA ASP A 232 7.63 -1.76 23.16
C ASP A 232 6.57 -2.77 22.71
N CYS A 233 6.37 -2.93 21.40
CA CYS A 233 5.56 -4.01 20.86
C CYS A 233 6.36 -5.33 20.90
N GLY A 234 6.51 -5.90 22.09
CA GLY A 234 7.02 -7.26 22.28
C GLY A 234 6.15 -8.25 21.50
N TRP A 235 6.65 -8.65 20.33
CA TRP A 235 6.15 -9.76 19.52
C TRP A 235 7.35 -10.61 19.13
N ASP A 236 8.01 -11.15 20.15
CA ASP A 236 8.88 -12.33 20.03
C ASP A 236 8.02 -13.60 20.12
#